data_AF-A0A4Q8K5K8-F1
#
_entry.id   AF-A0A4Q8K5K8-F1
#
_cell.length_a   1.000
_cell.length_b   1.000
_cell.length_c   1.000
_cell.angle_alpha   90.00
_cell.angle_beta   90.00
_cell.angle_gamma   90.00
#
_symmetry.space_group_name_H-M   'P 1'
#
loop_
_entity.id
_entity.type
_entity.pdbx_description
1 polymer ?
#
loop_
_entity_poly.entity_id
_entity_poly.type
_entity_poly.pdbx_seq_one_letter_code
_entity_poly.pdbx_strand_id
1 'polypeptide(L)'
;MAKICVVLWTFVAAGAAQSTRQEKRPDCRRPPDTGPCRGHLERFYYDPWSERCERFQYGGCRGNRNNFRSFRECMATCSER
;
A
#
# COMPACT_ATOMS: atom_id res chain seq x y z
N MET A 1 -35.05 -25.40 -6.71
CA MET A 1 -35.79 -25.25 -7.98
C MET A 1 -36.72 -24.05 -7.85
N ALA A 2 -36.52 -23.02 -8.70
CA ALA A 2 -37.49 -22.02 -9.20
C ALA A 2 -38.18 -21.08 -8.15
N LYS A 3 -38.35 -19.75 -8.30
CA LYS A 3 -38.37 -18.83 -9.46
C LYS A 3 -38.05 -17.39 -8.99
N ILE A 4 -37.48 -16.64 -9.93
CA ILE A 4 -37.10 -15.22 -9.93
C ILE A 4 -38.34 -14.31 -9.84
N CYS A 5 -38.27 -13.20 -9.08
CA CYS A 5 -39.14 -12.01 -9.25
C CYS A 5 -38.29 -10.74 -9.19
N VAL A 6 -37.87 -10.26 -10.36
CA VAL A 6 -37.30 -8.94 -10.58
C VAL A 6 -38.44 -7.93 -10.53
N VAL A 7 -38.44 -7.03 -9.55
CA VAL A 7 -39.39 -5.90 -9.48
C VAL A 7 -38.63 -4.64 -9.87
N LEU A 8 -39.02 -4.03 -10.99
CA LEU A 8 -38.39 -2.88 -11.62
C LEU A 8 -38.92 -1.56 -11.06
N TRP A 9 -37.99 -0.64 -10.75
CA TRP A 9 -38.11 0.83 -10.83
C TRP A 9 -39.15 1.55 -9.93
N THR A 10 -38.78 1.79 -8.67
CA THR A 10 -39.12 3.05 -7.96
C THR A 10 -37.86 3.60 -7.30
N PHE A 11 -37.50 4.82 -7.70
CA PHE A 11 -36.44 5.69 -7.22
C PHE A 11 -36.09 5.57 -5.73
N VAL A 12 -34.80 5.40 -5.39
CA VAL A 12 -33.93 6.44 -4.79
C VAL A 12 -32.47 6.00 -5.00
N ALA A 13 -31.77 6.63 -5.94
CA ALA A 13 -30.32 6.59 -5.97
C ALA A 13 -29.80 7.57 -4.90
N ALA A 14 -29.73 7.11 -3.65
CA ALA A 14 -28.89 7.78 -2.67
C ALA A 14 -27.45 7.43 -3.05
N GLY A 15 -26.79 8.36 -3.74
CA GLY A 15 -25.37 8.27 -4.05
C GLY A 15 -24.56 8.19 -2.76
N ALA A 16 -24.33 6.97 -2.27
CA ALA A 16 -23.31 6.71 -1.28
C ALA A 16 -21.95 6.86 -1.99
N ALA A 17 -21.27 7.95 -1.68
CA ALA A 17 -19.86 8.14 -2.02
C ALA A 17 -19.10 6.89 -1.58
N GLN A 18 -18.69 6.06 -2.54
CA GLN A 18 -17.82 4.93 -2.28
C GLN A 18 -16.44 5.49 -1.95
N SER A 19 -16.22 5.74 -0.67
CA SER A 19 -14.92 6.02 -0.09
C SER A 19 -13.96 4.96 -0.62
N THR A 20 -12.95 5.38 -1.39
CA THR A 20 -11.87 4.55 -1.92
C THR A 20 -10.97 4.06 -0.77
N ARG A 21 -11.49 3.24 0.16
CA ARG A 21 -10.67 2.53 1.16
C ARG A 21 -10.05 1.26 0.60
N GLN A 22 -9.76 1.25 -0.70
CA GLN A 22 -8.68 0.42 -1.21
C GLN A 22 -7.47 1.34 -1.43
N GLU A 23 -7.00 1.91 -0.34
CA GLU A 23 -5.75 2.63 -0.33
C GLU A 23 -4.66 1.61 -0.66
N LYS A 24 -4.02 1.78 -1.81
CA LYS A 24 -3.03 0.84 -2.38
C LYS A 24 -1.99 0.48 -1.32
N ARG A 25 -2.21 -0.65 -0.65
CA ARG A 25 -1.27 -1.26 0.27
C ARG A 25 0.13 -1.28 -0.38
N PRO A 26 1.20 -0.97 0.38
CA PRO A 26 2.56 -1.01 -0.16
C PRO A 26 2.85 -2.41 -0.70
N ASP A 27 3.51 -2.45 -1.85
CA ASP A 27 4.01 -3.68 -2.45
C ASP A 27 5.35 -3.99 -1.78
N CYS A 28 5.28 -4.75 -0.68
CA CYS A 28 6.42 -5.04 0.20
C CYS A 28 7.52 -5.87 -0.46
N ARG A 29 7.27 -6.45 -1.65
CA ARG A 29 8.25 -7.28 -2.37
C ARG A 29 9.06 -6.50 -3.41
N ARG A 30 8.78 -5.21 -3.57
CA ARG A 30 9.59 -4.36 -4.46
C ARG A 30 10.95 -4.07 -3.85
N PRO A 31 12.01 -3.99 -4.66
CA PRO A 31 13.31 -3.55 -4.18
C PRO A 31 13.24 -2.11 -3.64
N PRO A 32 14.14 -1.73 -2.71
CA PRO A 32 14.25 -0.34 -2.27
C PRO A 32 14.59 0.56 -3.47
N ASP A 33 14.00 1.75 -3.51
CA ASP A 33 14.21 2.71 -4.60
C ASP A 33 14.63 4.07 -4.03
N THR A 34 15.90 4.42 -4.23
CA THR A 34 16.48 5.69 -3.81
C THR A 34 15.84 6.88 -4.52
N GLY A 35 15.31 6.70 -5.74
CA GLY A 35 14.81 7.79 -6.57
C GLY A 35 15.92 8.72 -7.12
N PRO A 36 15.56 9.72 -7.94
CA PRO A 36 16.54 10.56 -8.65
C PRO A 36 17.05 11.77 -7.84
N CYS A 37 16.40 12.09 -6.72
CA CYS A 37 16.84 13.20 -5.87
C CYS A 37 18.11 12.82 -5.07
N ARG A 38 18.87 13.83 -4.65
CA ARG A 38 20.18 13.66 -3.99
C ARG A 38 20.16 13.90 -2.48
N GLY A 39 19.00 13.71 -1.85
CA GLY A 39 18.90 13.71 -0.39
C GLY A 39 19.56 12.46 0.22
N HIS A 40 19.87 12.52 1.51
CA HIS A 40 20.40 11.41 2.29
C HIS A 40 19.46 11.12 3.46
N LEU A 41 18.31 10.51 3.14
CA LEU A 41 17.29 10.20 4.14
C LEU A 41 17.33 8.71 4.46
N GLU A 42 17.67 8.37 5.69
CA GLU A 42 17.57 6.99 6.18
C GLU A 42 16.11 6.55 6.20
N ARG A 43 15.83 5.41 5.56
CA ARG A 43 14.52 4.79 5.46
C ARG A 43 14.62 3.29 5.63
N PHE A 44 13.47 2.63 5.79
CA PHE A 44 13.38 1.19 5.92
C PHE A 44 12.61 0.60 4.74
N TYR A 45 13.04 -0.55 4.22
CA TYR A 45 12.31 -1.35 3.24
C TYR A 45 12.20 -2.79 3.78
N TYR A 46 11.16 -3.52 3.39
CA TYR A 46 11.03 -4.93 3.70
C TYR A 46 11.80 -5.78 2.69
N ASP A 47 12.70 -6.61 3.20
CA ASP A 47 13.44 -7.59 2.43
C ASP A 47 12.77 -8.98 2.59
N PRO A 48 12.21 -9.55 1.51
CA PRO A 48 11.53 -10.84 1.58
C PRO A 48 12.48 -12.04 1.71
N TRP A 49 13.79 -11.88 1.47
CA TRP A 49 14.78 -12.94 1.64
C TRP A 49 15.23 -13.06 3.10
N SER A 50 15.41 -11.94 3.78
CA SER A 50 15.72 -11.92 5.21
C SER A 50 14.47 -11.91 6.10
N GLU A 51 13.29 -11.76 5.50
CA GLU A 51 11.97 -11.60 6.13
C GLU A 51 11.94 -10.43 7.14
N ARG A 52 12.76 -9.41 6.91
CA ARG A 52 12.98 -8.31 7.86
C ARG A 52 13.02 -6.97 7.16
N CYS A 53 12.76 -5.93 7.94
CA CYS A 53 12.94 -4.56 7.48
C CYS A 53 14.39 -4.11 7.64
N GLU A 54 14.99 -3.64 6.56
CA GLU A 54 16.38 -3.21 6.47
C GLU A 54 16.49 -1.73 6.13
N ARG A 55 17.60 -1.10 6.50
CA ARG A 55 17.84 0.33 6.23
C ARG A 55 18.34 0.53 4.80
N PHE A 56 17.91 1.61 4.17
CA PHE A 56 18.46 2.08 2.90
C PHE A 56 18.45 3.61 2.83
N GLN A 57 19.20 4.16 1.87
CA GLN A 57 19.22 5.60 1.62
C GLN A 57 18.20 5.99 0.55
N TYR A 58 17.30 6.91 0.93
CA TYR A 58 16.31 7.49 0.05
C TYR A 58 16.70 8.93 -0.34
N GLY A 59 16.63 9.20 -1.64
CA GLY A 59 16.98 10.47 -2.26
C GLY A 59 15.99 11.60 -1.95
N GLY A 60 14.82 11.31 -1.39
CA GLY A 60 13.83 12.31 -0.97
C GLY A 60 12.71 12.59 -1.98
N CYS A 61 12.74 12.00 -3.18
CA CYS A 61 11.64 12.12 -4.13
C CYS A 61 11.48 10.87 -5.01
N ARG A 62 10.28 10.69 -5.57
CA ARG A 62 9.86 9.49 -6.32
C ARG A 62 10.09 8.23 -5.47
N GLY A 63 10.53 7.13 -6.07
CA GLY A 63 10.66 5.86 -5.36
C GLY A 63 9.39 5.00 -5.48
N ASN A 64 9.31 4.00 -4.62
CA ASN A 64 8.14 3.15 -4.47
C ASN A 64 7.67 3.09 -3.01
N ARG A 65 6.60 2.32 -2.75
CA ARG A 65 5.95 2.25 -1.43
C ARG A 65 6.62 1.29 -0.43
N ASN A 66 7.64 0.54 -0.81
CA ASN A 66 8.48 -0.20 0.12
C ASN A 66 9.54 0.76 0.74
N ASN A 67 9.05 1.79 1.42
CA ASN A 67 9.84 2.90 1.97
C ASN A 67 9.12 3.47 3.19
N PHE A 68 9.66 3.19 4.37
CA PHE A 68 9.06 3.51 5.66
C PHE A 68 10.00 4.39 6.48
N ARG A 69 9.45 5.18 7.40
CA ARG A 69 10.25 6.08 8.24
C ARG A 69 10.84 5.37 9.44
N SER A 70 10.30 4.21 9.81
CA SER A 70 10.78 3.44 10.95
C SER A 70 10.72 1.94 10.69
N PHE A 71 11.58 1.20 11.38
CA PHE A 71 11.55 -0.27 11.40
C PHE A 71 10.18 -0.81 11.84
N ARG A 72 9.57 -0.21 12.88
CA ARG A 72 8.28 -0.65 13.43
C ARG A 72 7.15 -0.51 12.41
N GLU A 73 7.09 0.63 11.72
CA GLU A 73 6.11 0.88 10.66
C GLU A 73 6.25 -0.14 9.52
N CYS A 74 7.49 -0.38 9.09
CA CYS A 74 7.79 -1.35 8.04
C CYS A 74 7.34 -2.76 8.44
N MET A 75 7.75 -3.23 9.63
CA MET A 75 7.39 -4.57 10.11
C MET A 75 5.87 -4.71 10.23
N ALA A 76 5.21 -3.77 10.93
CA ALA A 76 3.75 -3.81 11.09
C ALA A 76 2.98 -3.81 9.75
N THR A 77 3.58 -3.27 8.69
CA THR A 77 2.94 -3.18 7.38
C THR A 77 3.16 -4.41 6.50
N CYS A 78 4.32 -5.07 6.65
CA CYS A 78 4.80 -6.07 5.70
C CYS A 78 5.07 -7.46 6.30
N SER A 79 5.20 -7.63 7.61
CA SER A 79 5.59 -8.92 8.22
C SER A 79 4.51 -9.99 8.22
N GLU A 80 3.24 -9.61 7.99
CA GLU A 80 2.10 -10.55 7.96
C GLU A 80 1.64 -10.88 6.52
N ARG A 81 2.50 -10.72 5.51
CA ARG A 81 2.14 -10.84 4.09
C ARG A 81 2.95 -11.84 3.29
#